data_AF-A0A959WQS2-F1
#
_entry.id   AF-A0A959WQS2-F1
#
_cell.length_a   1.000
_cell.length_b   1.000
_cell.length_c   1.000
_cell.angle_alpha   90.00
_cell.angle_beta   90.00
_cell.angle_gamma   90.00
#
_symmetry.space_group_name_H-M   'P 1'
#
loop_
_entity.id
_entity.type
_entity.pdbx_description
1 polymer ?
#
loop_
_entity_poly.entity_id
_entity_poly.type
_entity_poly.pdbx_seq_one_letter_code
_entity_poly.pdbx_strand_id
1 'polypeptide(L)'
;MKKLAIITAAIVCSMLLTSSLAAAKPKSAPGPKEAASELCDTLAGADAEGFEAVYGAGGPMSCVRAERRGATSVIQDAAQSCRRERGHSDRSRDAFRDEHRSRRGGNDAFGNCVSGGVEDAWRGERSKFRNAVRECRAERGDTPESWAAFEEKYGTDHDDPLWMYKPGGNAFGKCVSSKVGHRGHH
;
A
#
# COMPACT_ATOMS: atom_id res chain seq x y z
N MET A 1 51.02 -37.48 22.70
CA MET A 1 50.79 -36.91 24.04
C MET A 1 51.51 -35.57 24.13
N LYS A 2 50.75 -34.48 24.38
CA LYS A 2 51.12 -33.21 25.04
C LYS A 2 52.28 -32.40 24.40
N LYS A 3 52.27 -31.09 24.22
CA LYS A 3 51.36 -29.93 24.37
C LYS A 3 52.27 -28.78 23.88
N LEU A 4 51.89 -28.02 22.86
CA LEU A 4 52.55 -26.76 22.52
C LEU A 4 51.48 -25.66 22.54
N ALA A 5 51.63 -24.75 23.50
CA ALA A 5 50.81 -23.56 23.63
C ALA A 5 51.28 -22.53 22.59
N ILE A 6 50.35 -22.04 21.77
CA ILE A 6 50.57 -20.88 20.90
C ILE A 6 49.49 -19.86 21.23
N ILE A 7 49.97 -18.69 21.62
CA ILE A 7 49.24 -17.46 21.91
C ILE A 7 48.73 -16.91 20.58
N THR A 8 47.41 -16.82 20.40
CA THR A 8 46.80 -16.07 19.28
C THR A 8 46.07 -14.86 19.82
N ALA A 9 46.62 -13.69 19.49
CA ALA A 9 46.02 -12.38 19.66
C ALA A 9 44.66 -12.32 18.94
N ALA A 10 43.60 -12.04 19.69
CA ALA A 10 42.29 -11.76 19.13
C ALA A 10 42.28 -10.34 18.54
N ILE A 11 42.54 -10.25 17.24
CA ILE A 11 42.25 -9.05 16.43
C ILE A 11 40.73 -8.97 16.31
N VAL A 12 40.11 -8.15 17.16
CA VAL A 12 38.71 -7.75 17.01
C VAL A 12 38.66 -6.78 15.83
N CYS A 13 38.43 -7.33 14.65
CA CYS A 13 38.15 -6.56 13.44
C CYS A 13 36.73 -6.00 13.57
N SER A 14 36.61 -4.80 14.15
CA SER A 14 35.39 -4.01 14.18
C SER A 14 34.93 -3.74 12.75
N MET A 15 34.05 -4.58 12.22
CA MET A 15 33.29 -4.29 11.02
C MET A 15 32.35 -3.13 11.33
N LEU A 16 32.82 -1.91 11.04
CA LEU A 16 31.97 -0.75 10.86
C LEU A 16 31.09 -1.02 9.63
N LEU A 17 29.93 -1.64 9.86
CA LEU A 17 28.80 -1.56 8.96
C LEU A 17 28.36 -0.11 8.96
N THR A 18 28.94 0.70 8.06
CA THR A 18 28.40 2.00 7.70
C THR A 18 27.11 1.75 6.93
N SER A 19 26.03 1.51 7.66
CA SER A 19 24.68 1.56 7.14
C SER A 19 24.44 3.00 6.70
N SER A 20 24.59 3.25 5.40
CA SER A 20 24.11 4.46 4.75
C SER A 20 22.58 4.47 4.85
N LEU A 21 22.09 4.85 6.03
CA LEU A 21 20.73 5.35 6.20
C LEU A 21 20.70 6.65 5.40
N ALA A 22 20.30 6.54 4.13
CA ALA A 22 19.84 7.68 3.37
C ALA A 22 18.82 8.41 4.25
N ALA A 23 19.20 9.60 4.69
CA ALA A 23 18.33 10.45 5.50
C ALA A 23 17.11 10.78 4.65
N ALA A 24 16.02 10.03 4.85
CA ALA A 24 14.73 10.37 4.30
C ALA A 24 14.40 11.77 4.80
N LYS A 25 14.29 12.73 3.88
CA LYS A 25 13.90 14.12 4.17
C LYS A 25 12.62 14.11 5.02
N PRO A 26 12.41 15.11 5.90
CA PRO A 26 11.15 15.23 6.62
C PRO A 26 9.99 15.22 5.62
N LYS A 27 9.11 14.22 5.71
CA LYS A 27 7.97 14.07 4.79
C LYS A 27 6.96 15.17 5.15
N SER A 28 6.94 16.24 4.37
CA SER A 28 5.74 17.09 4.27
C SER A 28 4.54 16.23 3.88
N ALA A 29 3.31 16.67 4.17
CA ALA A 29 2.11 15.93 3.76
C ALA A 29 2.17 15.58 2.26
N PRO A 30 1.96 14.31 1.87
CA PRO A 30 2.11 13.91 0.47
C PRO A 30 1.02 14.54 -0.39
N GLY A 31 1.37 14.90 -1.62
CA GLY A 31 0.37 15.28 -2.62
C GLY A 31 -0.44 14.06 -3.10
N PRO A 32 -1.67 14.21 -3.62
CA PRO A 32 -2.51 13.07 -4.01
C PRO A 32 -1.89 12.08 -4.99
N LYS A 33 -1.02 12.54 -5.89
CA LYS A 33 -0.32 11.67 -6.85
C LYS A 33 0.76 10.83 -6.16
N GLU A 34 1.57 11.46 -5.30
CA GLU A 34 2.62 10.79 -4.53
C GLU A 34 2.02 9.76 -3.58
N ALA A 35 0.96 10.18 -2.90
CA ALA A 35 0.13 9.38 -2.04
C ALA A 35 -0.42 8.11 -2.73
N ALA A 36 -1.06 8.28 -3.90
CA ALA A 36 -1.51 7.15 -4.70
C ALA A 36 -0.35 6.27 -5.19
N SER A 37 0.80 6.85 -5.54
CA SER A 37 1.98 6.09 -5.97
C SER A 37 2.52 5.18 -4.87
N GLU A 38 2.68 5.70 -3.64
CA GLU A 38 3.17 4.92 -2.50
C GLU A 38 2.24 3.74 -2.16
N LEU A 39 0.92 3.96 -2.25
CA LEU A 39 -0.06 2.89 -2.15
C LEU A 39 0.14 1.84 -3.26
N CYS A 40 0.17 2.27 -4.52
CA CYS A 40 0.28 1.39 -5.68
C CYS A 40 1.57 0.56 -5.68
N ASP A 41 2.70 1.16 -5.31
CA ASP A 41 3.98 0.45 -5.16
C ASP A 41 3.88 -0.63 -4.08
N THR A 42 3.20 -0.30 -2.98
CA THR A 42 2.99 -1.27 -1.89
C THR A 42 2.03 -2.40 -2.27
N LEU A 43 0.97 -2.10 -3.04
CA LEU A 43 0.04 -3.13 -3.53
C LEU A 43 0.72 -4.06 -4.54
N ALA A 44 1.47 -3.50 -5.49
CA ALA A 44 2.25 -4.27 -6.47
C ALA A 44 3.29 -5.16 -5.79
N GLY A 45 4.00 -4.63 -4.78
CA GLY A 45 4.97 -5.39 -4.00
C GLY A 45 4.34 -6.41 -3.05
N ALA A 46 3.06 -6.26 -2.69
CA ALA A 46 2.34 -7.21 -1.85
C ALA A 46 1.88 -8.43 -2.63
N ASP A 47 1.38 -8.25 -3.87
CA ASP A 47 0.93 -9.33 -4.71
C ASP A 47 0.89 -8.92 -6.20
N ALA A 48 1.90 -9.32 -6.96
CA ALA A 48 2.03 -8.92 -8.37
C ALA A 48 0.93 -9.50 -9.28
N GLU A 49 0.50 -10.76 -9.06
CA GLU A 49 -0.56 -11.40 -9.84
C GLU A 49 -1.90 -10.71 -9.60
N GLY A 50 -2.26 -10.47 -8.33
CA GLY A 50 -3.46 -9.74 -7.96
C GLY A 50 -3.44 -8.30 -8.46
N PHE A 51 -2.28 -7.65 -8.40
CA PHE A 51 -2.12 -6.27 -8.85
C PHE A 51 -2.32 -6.16 -10.37
N GLU A 52 -1.65 -7.02 -11.14
CA GLU A 52 -1.80 -7.07 -12.60
C GLU A 52 -3.23 -7.46 -12.99
N ALA A 53 -3.87 -8.36 -12.24
CA ALA A 53 -5.25 -8.75 -12.51
C ALA A 53 -6.24 -7.59 -12.35
N VAL A 54 -6.01 -6.68 -11.39
CA VAL A 54 -6.88 -5.52 -11.14
C VAL A 54 -6.56 -4.34 -12.05
N TYR A 55 -5.27 -4.03 -12.25
CA TYR A 55 -4.85 -2.81 -12.93
C TYR A 55 -4.37 -3.02 -14.39
N GLY A 56 -4.21 -4.28 -14.81
CA GLY A 56 -3.85 -4.71 -16.16
C GLY A 56 -2.49 -4.19 -16.64
N ALA A 57 -2.28 -4.25 -17.95
CA ALA A 57 -1.01 -3.87 -18.60
C ALA A 57 -0.55 -2.42 -18.35
N GLY A 58 -1.44 -1.54 -17.88
CA GLY A 58 -1.08 -0.18 -17.46
C GLY A 58 -0.45 -0.12 -16.06
N GLY A 59 -0.47 -1.22 -15.31
CA GLY A 59 0.27 -1.44 -14.07
C GLY A 59 0.17 -0.28 -13.08
N PRO A 60 1.31 0.19 -12.52
CA PRO A 60 1.34 1.31 -11.60
C PRO A 60 0.66 2.58 -12.11
N MET A 61 0.70 2.87 -13.41
CA MET A 61 0.07 4.07 -13.97
C MET A 61 -1.46 3.98 -13.95
N SER A 62 -2.02 2.80 -14.26
CA SER A 62 -3.45 2.54 -14.12
C SER A 62 -3.89 2.65 -12.66
N CYS A 63 -3.13 2.04 -11.75
CA CYS A 63 -3.39 2.12 -10.31
C CYS A 63 -3.38 3.56 -9.81
N VAL A 64 -2.32 4.34 -10.09
CA VAL A 64 -2.22 5.73 -9.63
C VAL A 64 -3.38 6.57 -10.19
N ARG A 65 -3.80 6.33 -11.44
CA ARG A 65 -4.96 7.02 -12.02
C ARG A 65 -6.25 6.69 -11.26
N ALA A 66 -6.47 5.42 -10.93
CA ALA A 66 -7.65 4.95 -10.20
C ALA A 66 -7.67 5.48 -8.76
N GLU A 67 -6.54 5.42 -8.06
CA GLU A 67 -6.45 5.74 -6.64
C GLU A 67 -6.31 7.25 -6.35
N ARG A 68 -5.97 8.08 -7.33
CA ARG A 68 -5.74 9.53 -7.12
C ARG A 68 -6.93 10.25 -6.50
N ARG A 69 -8.16 9.88 -6.88
CA ARG A 69 -9.38 10.46 -6.30
C ARG A 69 -9.52 10.02 -4.84
N GLY A 70 -9.35 8.73 -4.56
CA GLY A 70 -9.34 8.19 -3.19
C GLY A 70 -8.26 8.85 -2.31
N ALA A 71 -7.05 8.99 -2.82
CA ALA A 71 -5.96 9.67 -2.14
C ALA A 71 -6.30 11.12 -1.80
N THR A 72 -6.98 11.84 -2.69
CA THR A 72 -7.45 13.21 -2.42
C THR A 72 -8.41 13.25 -1.22
N SER A 73 -9.41 12.36 -1.20
CA SER A 73 -10.37 12.27 -0.10
C SER A 73 -9.69 11.89 1.22
N VAL A 74 -8.83 10.86 1.21
CA VAL A 74 -8.10 10.42 2.40
C VAL A 74 -7.23 11.55 2.98
N ILE A 75 -6.53 12.31 2.13
CA ILE A 75 -5.73 13.46 2.58
C ILE A 75 -6.63 14.55 3.20
N GLN A 76 -7.78 14.84 2.60
CA GLN A 76 -8.72 15.83 3.13
C GLN A 76 -9.31 15.42 4.47
N ASP A 77 -9.71 14.16 4.61
CA ASP A 77 -10.26 13.59 5.84
C ASP A 77 -9.21 13.58 6.95
N ALA A 78 -7.98 13.15 6.63
CA ALA A 78 -6.85 13.20 7.56
C ALA A 78 -6.57 14.64 8.01
N ALA A 79 -6.51 15.59 7.06
CA ALA A 79 -6.31 17.00 7.39
C ALA A 79 -7.44 17.59 8.24
N GLN A 80 -8.69 17.20 8.02
CA GLN A 80 -9.82 17.61 8.86
C GLN A 80 -9.72 17.03 10.27
N SER A 81 -9.33 15.75 10.39
CA SER A 81 -9.10 15.12 11.68
C SER A 81 -7.96 15.80 12.45
N CYS A 82 -6.83 16.05 11.80
CA CYS A 82 -5.70 16.76 12.38
C CYS A 82 -6.05 18.20 12.78
N ARG A 83 -6.94 18.88 12.03
CA ARG A 83 -7.43 20.22 12.42
C ARG A 83 -8.25 20.17 13.70
N ARG A 84 -9.12 19.17 13.85
CA ARG A 84 -9.90 18.96 15.08
C ARG A 84 -9.01 18.66 16.26
N GLU A 85 -8.04 17.77 16.08
CA GLU A 85 -7.10 17.37 17.13
C GLU A 85 -6.22 18.53 17.60
N ARG A 86 -5.70 19.33 16.66
CA ARG A 86 -4.87 20.51 16.98
C ARG A 86 -5.62 21.55 17.82
N GLY A 87 -6.93 21.66 17.64
CA GLY A 87 -7.75 22.66 18.31
C GLY A 87 -7.37 24.12 17.99
N HIS A 88 -7.88 25.03 18.80
CA HIS A 88 -7.77 26.48 18.56
C HIS A 88 -7.01 27.25 19.65
N SER A 89 -6.76 26.66 20.83
CA SER A 89 -6.03 27.32 21.91
C SER A 89 -4.53 27.10 21.77
N ASP A 90 -3.72 27.99 22.35
CA ASP A 90 -2.27 27.83 22.31
C ASP A 90 -1.83 26.55 23.01
N ARG A 91 -2.45 26.24 24.16
CA ARG A 91 -2.22 24.98 24.88
C ARG A 91 -2.52 23.74 24.04
N SER A 92 -3.61 23.73 23.25
CA SER A 92 -3.91 22.58 22.38
C SER A 92 -2.94 22.47 21.22
N ARG A 93 -2.50 23.62 20.67
CA ARG A 93 -1.50 23.66 19.60
C ARG A 93 -0.12 23.21 20.07
N ASP A 94 0.28 23.55 21.29
CA ASP A 94 1.52 23.06 21.91
C ASP A 94 1.48 21.54 22.09
N ALA A 95 0.42 21.02 22.71
CA ALA A 95 0.25 19.58 22.89
C ALA A 95 0.26 18.82 21.55
N PHE A 96 -0.43 19.35 20.53
CA PHE A 96 -0.43 18.77 19.18
C PHE A 96 0.96 18.76 18.54
N ARG A 97 1.75 19.84 18.71
CA ARG A 97 3.11 19.90 18.20
C ARG A 97 4.02 18.86 18.84
N ASP A 98 3.85 18.61 20.13
CA ASP A 98 4.66 17.64 20.86
C ASP A 98 4.28 16.20 20.51
N GLU A 99 2.98 15.91 20.36
CA GLU A 99 2.48 14.59 19.94
C GLU A 99 2.95 14.24 18.51
N HIS A 100 2.76 15.16 17.56
CA HIS A 100 3.08 14.92 16.14
C HIS A 100 4.48 15.39 15.75
N ARG A 101 5.37 15.60 16.72
CA ARG A 101 6.76 15.99 16.45
C ARG A 101 7.49 14.88 15.70
N SER A 102 8.23 15.24 14.65
CA SER A 102 9.10 14.26 13.98
C SER A 102 10.35 13.98 14.83
N ARG A 103 10.63 12.69 15.09
CA ARG A 103 11.92 12.23 15.66
C ARG A 103 13.11 12.45 14.71
N ARG A 104 12.86 12.86 13.45
CA ARG A 104 13.86 12.99 12.37
C ARG A 104 14.04 14.43 11.88
N GLY A 105 13.75 15.44 12.72
CA GLY A 105 14.19 16.82 12.48
C GLY A 105 13.28 17.70 11.61
N GLY A 106 12.01 17.34 11.43
CA GLY A 106 11.00 18.19 10.79
C GLY A 106 10.09 18.89 11.81
N ASN A 107 9.89 20.21 11.67
CA ASN A 107 9.01 21.02 12.52
C ASN A 107 7.54 21.06 12.05
N ASP A 108 7.16 20.29 11.01
CA ASP A 108 5.80 20.27 10.50
C ASP A 108 4.95 19.18 11.18
N ALA A 109 4.50 19.47 12.40
CA ALA A 109 3.63 18.56 13.17
C ALA A 109 2.30 18.28 12.44
N PHE A 110 1.77 19.25 11.69
CA PHE A 110 0.52 19.06 10.96
C PHE A 110 0.72 18.12 9.77
N GLY A 111 1.80 18.31 9.00
CA GLY A 111 2.17 17.40 7.92
C GLY A 111 2.41 15.97 8.40
N ASN A 112 3.03 15.79 9.57
CA ASN A 112 3.23 14.47 10.18
C ASN A 112 1.88 13.81 10.55
N CYS A 113 0.98 14.56 11.20
CA CYS A 113 -0.35 14.06 11.54
C CYS A 113 -1.10 13.60 10.28
N VAL A 114 -1.11 14.43 9.23
CA VAL A 114 -1.79 14.09 7.97
C VAL A 114 -1.17 12.86 7.33
N SER A 115 0.16 12.79 7.26
CA SER A 115 0.87 11.64 6.70
C SER A 115 0.59 10.36 7.48
N GLY A 116 0.52 10.43 8.81
CA GLY A 116 0.14 9.30 9.67
C GLY A 116 -1.29 8.82 9.42
N GLY A 117 -2.26 9.75 9.39
CA GLY A 117 -3.65 9.41 9.09
C GLY A 117 -3.85 8.80 7.71
N VAL A 118 -3.10 9.29 6.72
CA VAL A 118 -3.08 8.74 5.36
C VAL A 118 -2.50 7.32 5.34
N GLU A 119 -1.38 7.08 6.03
CA GLU A 119 -0.78 5.74 6.16
C GLU A 119 -1.70 4.73 6.83
N ASP A 120 -2.45 5.15 7.85
CA ASP A 120 -3.40 4.29 8.54
C ASP A 120 -4.59 3.92 7.66
N ALA A 121 -5.11 4.87 6.88
CA ALA A 121 -6.14 4.58 5.87
C ALA A 121 -5.63 3.55 4.84
N TRP A 122 -4.41 3.73 4.31
CA TRP A 122 -3.83 2.78 3.35
C TRP A 122 -3.43 1.45 3.98
N ARG A 123 -3.12 1.39 5.27
CA ARG A 123 -2.95 0.11 5.98
C ARG A 123 -4.21 -0.74 5.87
N GLY A 124 -5.38 -0.11 6.00
CA GLY A 124 -6.67 -0.73 5.74
C GLY A 124 -6.79 -1.24 4.31
N GLU A 125 -6.56 -0.38 3.31
CA GLU A 125 -6.67 -0.76 1.90
C GLU A 125 -5.71 -1.88 1.48
N ARG A 126 -4.45 -1.83 1.93
CA ARG A 126 -3.47 -2.90 1.71
C ARG A 126 -3.94 -4.24 2.28
N SER A 127 -4.54 -4.22 3.47
CA SER A 127 -5.06 -5.42 4.13
C SER A 127 -6.28 -5.98 3.38
N LYS A 128 -7.21 -5.11 2.96
CA LYS A 128 -8.37 -5.49 2.14
C LYS A 128 -7.94 -6.12 0.82
N PHE A 129 -6.99 -5.51 0.13
CA PHE A 129 -6.47 -6.02 -1.13
C PHE A 129 -5.87 -7.43 -0.98
N ARG A 130 -4.96 -7.62 -0.01
CA ARG A 130 -4.35 -8.94 0.24
C ARG A 130 -5.39 -10.01 0.60
N ASN A 131 -6.40 -9.63 1.40
CA ASN A 131 -7.47 -10.53 1.77
C ASN A 131 -8.34 -10.90 0.57
N ALA A 132 -8.71 -9.91 -0.26
CA ALA A 132 -9.47 -10.12 -1.48
C ALA A 132 -8.74 -11.05 -2.45
N VAL A 133 -7.45 -10.81 -2.70
CA VAL A 133 -6.63 -11.68 -3.55
C VAL A 133 -6.60 -13.11 -3.02
N ARG A 134 -6.35 -13.30 -1.71
CA ARG A 134 -6.33 -14.64 -1.10
C ARG A 134 -7.67 -15.34 -1.21
N GLU A 135 -8.76 -14.64 -0.92
CA GLU A 135 -10.11 -15.19 -1.03
C GLU A 135 -10.45 -15.58 -2.47
N CYS A 136 -10.13 -14.73 -3.44
CA CYS A 136 -10.36 -15.04 -4.85
C CYS A 136 -9.52 -16.21 -5.35
N ARG A 137 -8.29 -16.41 -4.82
CA ARG A 137 -7.49 -17.60 -5.15
C ARG A 137 -8.12 -18.86 -4.57
N ALA A 138 -8.56 -18.80 -3.31
CA ALA A 138 -9.24 -19.91 -2.66
C ALA A 138 -10.56 -20.27 -3.38
N GLU A 139 -11.30 -19.26 -3.82
CA GLU A 139 -12.55 -19.43 -4.55
C GLU A 139 -12.35 -19.96 -5.97
N ARG A 140 -11.28 -19.53 -6.66
CA ARG A 140 -10.90 -20.06 -7.99
C ARG A 140 -10.56 -21.55 -7.93
N GLY A 141 -9.93 -22.01 -6.84
CA GLY A 141 -9.47 -23.37 -6.69
C GLY A 141 -8.33 -23.72 -7.67
N ASP A 142 -8.05 -25.02 -7.80
CA ASP A 142 -6.91 -25.58 -8.52
C ASP A 142 -7.28 -26.67 -9.54
N THR A 143 -8.58 -26.90 -9.77
CA THR A 143 -9.04 -27.87 -10.77
C THR A 143 -9.63 -27.18 -12.00
N PRO A 144 -9.61 -27.82 -13.18
CA PRO A 144 -10.27 -27.28 -14.37
C PRO A 144 -11.75 -26.97 -14.14
N GLU A 145 -12.45 -27.80 -13.36
CA GLU A 145 -13.87 -27.62 -13.03
C GLU A 145 -14.09 -26.40 -12.13
N SER A 146 -13.23 -26.19 -11.12
CA SER A 146 -13.32 -25.01 -10.25
C SER A 146 -12.98 -23.71 -11.00
N TRP A 147 -12.02 -23.78 -11.93
CA TRP A 147 -11.69 -22.65 -12.80
C TRP A 147 -12.86 -22.30 -13.73
N ALA A 148 -13.48 -23.29 -14.37
CA ALA A 148 -14.65 -23.07 -15.22
C ALA A 148 -15.81 -22.44 -14.43
N ALA A 149 -16.10 -22.94 -13.22
CA ALA A 149 -17.13 -22.35 -12.36
C ALA A 149 -16.78 -20.92 -11.91
N PHE A 150 -15.51 -20.64 -11.64
CA PHE A 150 -15.04 -19.31 -11.27
C PHE A 150 -15.14 -18.32 -12.44
N GLU A 151 -14.79 -18.75 -13.65
CA GLU A 151 -14.94 -17.95 -14.88
C GLU A 151 -16.41 -17.73 -15.24
N GLU A 152 -17.29 -18.70 -15.01
CA GLU A 152 -18.73 -18.50 -15.18
C GLU A 152 -19.25 -17.41 -14.22
N LYS A 153 -18.78 -17.44 -12.97
CA LYS A 153 -19.19 -16.50 -11.93
C LYS A 153 -18.64 -15.08 -12.12
N TYR A 154 -17.39 -14.95 -12.54
CA TYR A 154 -16.68 -13.66 -12.56
C TYR A 154 -16.22 -13.22 -13.94
N GLY A 155 -16.24 -14.08 -14.96
CA GLY A 155 -15.72 -13.80 -16.31
C GLY A 155 -16.75 -13.26 -17.31
N THR A 156 -18.01 -13.13 -16.90
CA THR A 156 -19.13 -12.73 -17.76
C THR A 156 -19.48 -11.24 -17.58
N ASP A 157 -18.90 -10.37 -18.41
CA ASP A 157 -19.60 -9.15 -18.83
C ASP A 157 -20.21 -9.45 -20.21
N HIS A 158 -21.49 -9.77 -20.26
CA HIS A 158 -22.24 -9.90 -21.51
C HIS A 158 -22.49 -8.55 -22.21
N ASP A 159 -22.11 -7.44 -21.56
CA ASP A 159 -22.38 -6.07 -22.00
C ASP A 159 -21.25 -5.47 -22.88
N ASP A 160 -20.09 -6.12 -22.99
CA ASP A 160 -19.00 -5.70 -23.89
C ASP A 160 -19.22 -6.33 -25.28
N PRO A 161 -19.49 -5.57 -26.37
CA PRO A 161 -19.72 -6.15 -27.69
C PRO A 161 -18.53 -6.95 -28.28
N LEU A 162 -17.36 -6.93 -27.64
CA LEU A 162 -16.20 -7.76 -27.95
C LEU A 162 -16.09 -9.02 -27.06
N TRP A 163 -17.07 -9.31 -26.19
CA TRP A 163 -17.10 -10.48 -25.31
C TRP A 163 -16.94 -11.80 -26.09
N MET A 164 -17.47 -11.86 -27.31
CA MET A 164 -17.36 -13.02 -28.19
C MET A 164 -15.93 -13.26 -28.71
N TYR A 165 -15.11 -12.20 -28.81
CA TYR A 165 -13.74 -12.28 -29.33
C TYR A 165 -12.67 -12.37 -28.23
N LYS A 166 -13.04 -12.19 -26.96
CA LYS A 166 -12.11 -12.28 -25.82
C LYS A 166 -12.80 -12.82 -24.54
N PRO A 167 -13.33 -14.05 -24.55
CA PRO A 167 -13.99 -14.63 -23.38
C PRO A 167 -13.00 -14.74 -22.20
N GLY A 168 -13.46 -14.37 -20.99
CA GLY A 168 -12.81 -14.76 -19.72
C GLY A 168 -11.57 -13.98 -19.26
N GLY A 169 -11.14 -12.93 -19.97
CA GLY A 169 -9.81 -12.32 -19.78
C GLY A 169 -9.47 -11.64 -18.43
N ASN A 170 -10.37 -11.57 -17.44
CA ASN A 170 -10.07 -10.94 -16.14
C ASN A 170 -10.97 -11.39 -14.96
N ALA A 171 -11.52 -12.61 -14.97
CA ALA A 171 -12.40 -13.11 -13.89
C ALA A 171 -11.78 -12.93 -12.49
N PHE A 172 -10.48 -13.21 -12.36
CA PHE A 172 -9.76 -13.02 -11.10
C PHE A 172 -9.70 -11.55 -10.67
N GLY A 173 -9.39 -10.65 -11.61
CA GLY A 173 -9.39 -9.21 -11.38
C GLY A 173 -10.76 -8.66 -10.98
N LYS A 174 -11.82 -9.17 -11.60
CA LYS A 174 -13.22 -8.85 -11.26
C LYS A 174 -13.59 -9.33 -9.85
N CYS A 175 -13.21 -10.54 -9.49
CA CYS A 175 -13.39 -11.04 -8.13
C CYS A 175 -12.70 -10.13 -7.11
N VAL A 176 -11.40 -9.80 -7.33
CA VAL A 176 -10.64 -8.96 -6.41
C VAL A 176 -11.25 -7.56 -6.33
N SER A 177 -11.59 -6.95 -7.47
CA SER A 177 -12.22 -5.62 -7.54
C SER A 177 -13.56 -5.57 -6.80
N SER A 178 -14.36 -6.63 -6.88
CA SER A 178 -15.64 -6.74 -6.18
C SER A 178 -15.48 -6.79 -4.66
N LYS A 179 -14.42 -7.43 -4.17
CA LYS A 179 -14.14 -7.60 -2.73
C LYS A 179 -13.44 -6.40 -2.10
N VAL A 180 -12.55 -5.71 -2.83
CA VAL A 180 -11.93 -4.47 -2.34
C VAL A 180 -12.90 -3.29 -2.35
N GLY A 181 -14.05 -3.42 -3.02
CA GLY A 181 -15.04 -2.36 -3.14
C GLY A 181 -14.52 -1.21 -3.98
N HIS A 182 -13.79 -1.51 -5.06
CA HIS A 182 -13.45 -0.50 -6.05
C HIS A 182 -14.80 0.02 -6.58
N ARG A 183 -15.19 1.22 -6.16
CA ARG A 183 -16.35 1.92 -6.74
C ARG A 183 -16.06 2.02 -8.23
N GLY A 184 -16.71 1.16 -9.00
CA GLY A 184 -16.60 1.12 -10.44
C GLY A 184 -16.78 2.54 -10.97
N HIS A 185 -15.70 3.11 -11.47
CA HIS A 185 -15.79 4.23 -12.37
C HIS A 185 -16.18 3.63 -13.72
N HIS A 186 -17.48 3.45 -13.91
CA HIS A 186 -18.09 3.44 -15.23
C HIS A 186 -18.00 4.85 -15.82
#